data_AF-A0A7C7EBK1-F1
#
_entry.id   AF-A0A7C7EBK1-F1
#
_cell.length_a   1.000
_cell.length_b   1.000
_cell.length_c   1.000
_cell.angle_alpha   90.00
_cell.angle_beta   90.00
_cell.angle_gamma   90.00
#
_symmetry.space_group_name_H-M   'P 1'
#
loop_
_entity.id
_entity.type
_entity.pdbx_description
1 polymer ?
#
loop_
_entity_poly.entity_id
_entity_poly.type
_entity_poly.pdbx_seq_one_letter_code
_entity_poly.pdbx_strand_id
1 'polypeptide(L)'
;MKNYLLAFLGAYKMNEEHPEEHLELADAVRAAKQEWYAAQSYFENVSEPELVDYAIYRLEAAKKKYIYLLKLARKEGLRDNRILEEKKQATQS
;
A
#
# COMPACT_ATOMS: atom_id res chain seq x y z
N MET A 1 11.00 27.45 1.54
CA MET A 1 11.80 26.50 2.34
C MET A 1 11.42 26.66 3.81
N LYS A 2 11.22 25.53 4.51
CA LYS A 2 10.55 25.34 5.83
C LYS A 2 9.02 25.35 5.66
N ASN A 3 8.29 24.26 5.94
CA ASN A 3 8.22 23.55 7.21
C ASN A 3 8.44 22.03 7.10
N TYR A 4 9.58 21.55 7.60
CA TYR A 4 9.92 20.12 7.60
C TYR A 4 9.86 19.47 9.00
N LEU A 5 9.47 20.21 10.05
CA LEU A 5 9.36 19.68 11.41
C LEU A 5 7.91 19.41 11.86
N LEU A 6 6.92 20.13 11.32
CA LEU A 6 5.48 19.85 11.55
C LEU A 6 4.99 18.60 10.77
N ALA A 7 5.72 18.19 9.73
CA ALA A 7 5.41 17.04 8.88
C ALA A 7 5.88 15.68 9.44
N PHE A 8 6.57 15.65 10.60
CA PHE A 8 7.17 14.41 11.12
C PHE A 8 6.48 13.85 12.39
N LEU A 9 5.89 14.68 13.26
CA LEU A 9 5.36 14.19 14.55
C LEU A 9 4.11 14.96 14.98
N GLY A 10 2.95 14.43 14.61
CA GLY A 10 1.71 14.50 15.38
C GLY A 10 1.38 15.81 16.08
N ALA A 11 0.90 16.81 15.34
CA ALA A 11 0.20 17.94 15.94
C ALA A 11 -0.67 18.67 14.91
N TYR A 12 -1.71 18.01 14.38
CA TYR A 12 -3.01 18.65 14.19
C TYR A 12 -4.08 17.58 13.99
N LYS A 13 -4.81 17.27 15.06
CA LYS A 13 -6.17 16.74 14.93
C LYS A 13 -7.09 17.95 14.99
N MET A 14 -7.55 18.43 13.84
CA MET A 14 -8.86 19.05 13.74
C MET A 14 -9.63 18.32 12.65
N ASN A 15 -10.88 18.02 12.95
CA ASN A 15 -11.82 17.32 12.10
C ASN A 15 -12.18 18.18 10.89
N GLU A 16 -11.35 18.15 9.86
CA GLU A 16 -11.84 18.30 8.49
C GLU A 16 -11.69 16.92 7.86
N GLU A 17 -12.81 16.27 7.55
CA GLU A 17 -12.77 15.11 6.67
C GLU A 17 -12.22 15.62 5.33
N HIS A 18 -10.97 15.30 5.01
CA HIS A 18 -10.37 15.56 3.70
C HIS A 18 -10.57 14.30 2.85
N PRO A 19 -11.71 14.16 2.13
CA PRO A 19 -11.98 12.98 1.34
C PRO A 19 -10.90 12.71 0.27
N GLU A 20 -10.21 13.75 -0.21
CA GLU A 20 -9.09 13.62 -1.15
C GLU A 20 -7.90 12.87 -0.53
N GLU A 21 -7.46 13.22 0.68
CA GLU A 21 -6.36 12.51 1.37
C GLU A 21 -6.70 11.05 1.65
N HIS A 22 -7.97 10.78 1.98
CA HIS A 22 -8.48 9.41 2.14
C HIS A 22 -8.49 8.63 0.82
N LEU A 23 -8.81 9.28 -0.30
CA LEU A 23 -8.77 8.66 -1.63
C LEU A 23 -7.33 8.33 -2.02
N GLU A 24 -6.40 9.26 -1.84
CA GLU A 24 -4.97 9.06 -2.10
C GLU A 24 -4.39 7.92 -1.27
N LEU A 25 -4.74 7.84 0.02
CA LEU A 25 -4.29 6.74 0.88
C LEU A 25 -4.90 5.40 0.45
N ALA A 26 -6.17 5.38 0.04
CA ALA A 26 -6.80 4.16 -0.49
C ALA A 26 -6.13 3.70 -1.81
N ASP A 27 -5.81 4.63 -2.71
CA ASP A 27 -5.06 4.36 -3.94
C ASP A 27 -3.67 3.81 -3.62
N ALA A 28 -2.95 4.41 -2.67
CA ALA A 28 -1.64 3.96 -2.24
C ALA A 28 -1.66 2.53 -1.68
N VAL A 29 -2.68 2.18 -0.87
CA VAL A 29 -2.86 0.81 -0.37
C VAL A 29 -3.11 -0.16 -1.51
N ARG A 30 -3.98 0.19 -2.46
CA ARG A 30 -4.27 -0.64 -3.65
C ARG A 30 -3.02 -0.84 -4.51
N ALA A 31 -2.26 0.22 -4.76
CA ALA A 31 -1.00 0.15 -5.49
C ALA A 31 0.02 -0.76 -4.79
N ALA A 32 0.20 -0.62 -3.48
CA ALA A 32 1.12 -1.47 -2.72
C ALA A 32 0.70 -2.95 -2.71
N LYS A 33 -0.61 -3.24 -2.73
CA LYS A 33 -1.12 -4.61 -2.90
C LYS A 33 -0.75 -5.20 -4.26
N GLN A 34 -0.93 -4.43 -5.34
CA GLN A 34 -0.54 -4.86 -6.69
C GLN A 34 0.97 -5.06 -6.79
N GLU A 35 1.76 -4.17 -6.21
CA GLU A 35 3.22 -4.29 -6.13
C GLU A 35 3.63 -5.57 -5.38
N TRP A 36 2.95 -5.89 -4.27
CA TRP A 36 3.21 -7.14 -3.54
C TRP A 36 2.88 -8.39 -4.38
N TYR A 37 1.76 -8.41 -5.10
CA TYR A 37 1.44 -9.52 -6.00
C TYR A 37 2.43 -9.65 -7.16
N ALA A 38 2.87 -8.53 -7.74
CA ALA A 38 3.90 -8.55 -8.77
C ALA A 38 5.24 -9.08 -8.23
N ALA A 39 5.64 -8.67 -7.02
CA ALA A 39 6.86 -9.15 -6.38
C ALA A 39 6.77 -10.65 -6.01
N GLN A 40 5.60 -11.11 -5.58
CA GLN A 40 5.35 -12.54 -5.34
C GLN A 40 5.48 -13.34 -6.63
N SER A 41 4.82 -12.91 -7.71
CA SER A 41 4.93 -13.55 -9.02
C SER A 41 6.38 -13.57 -9.52
N TYR A 42 7.13 -12.49 -9.34
CA TYR A 42 8.55 -12.46 -9.68
C TYR A 42 9.37 -13.49 -8.87
N PHE A 43 9.16 -13.56 -7.55
CA PHE A 43 9.84 -14.53 -6.70
C PHE A 43 9.51 -15.98 -7.05
N GLU A 44 8.26 -16.27 -7.42
CA GLU A 44 7.84 -17.62 -7.82
C GLU A 44 8.42 -18.06 -9.18
N ASN A 45 8.79 -17.11 -10.05
CA ASN A 45 9.22 -17.39 -11.43
C ASN A 45 10.70 -17.09 -11.70
N VAL A 46 11.43 -16.48 -10.77
CA VAL A 46 12.86 -16.20 -10.96
C VAL A 46 13.64 -17.51 -11.07
N SER A 47 14.47 -17.62 -12.10
CA SER A 47 15.27 -18.83 -12.37
C SER A 47 16.77 -18.59 -12.27
N GLU A 48 17.17 -17.32 -12.39
CA GLU A 48 18.53 -16.84 -12.31
C GLU A 48 18.99 -16.85 -10.83
N PRO A 49 19.97 -17.69 -10.46
CA PRO A 49 20.39 -17.81 -9.05
C PRO A 49 20.87 -16.48 -8.45
N GLU A 50 21.56 -15.66 -9.24
CA GLU A 50 22.05 -14.32 -8.87
C GLU A 50 20.93 -13.31 -8.54
N LEU A 51 19.67 -13.60 -8.92
CA LEU A 51 18.53 -12.73 -8.69
C LEU A 51 17.62 -13.21 -7.55
N VAL A 52 17.87 -14.38 -6.96
CA VAL A 52 17.01 -14.95 -5.90
C VAL A 52 16.97 -14.05 -4.67
N ASP A 53 18.12 -13.59 -4.18
CA ASP A 53 18.18 -12.69 -3.02
C ASP A 53 17.45 -11.37 -3.29
N TYR A 54 17.57 -10.87 -4.52
CA TYR A 54 16.83 -9.69 -4.95
C TYR A 54 15.32 -9.93 -4.95
N ALA A 55 14.88 -11.09 -5.44
CA ALA A 55 13.48 -11.48 -5.45
C ALA A 55 12.90 -11.59 -4.03
N ILE A 56 13.64 -12.20 -3.10
CA ILE A 56 13.28 -12.30 -1.67
C ILE A 56 13.16 -10.90 -1.07
N TYR A 57 14.17 -10.05 -1.28
CA TYR A 57 14.16 -8.68 -0.77
C TYR A 57 12.96 -7.88 -1.28
N ARG A 58 12.70 -7.95 -2.59
CA ARG A 58 11.57 -7.25 -3.22
C ARG A 58 10.23 -7.72 -2.66
N LEU A 59 10.03 -9.03 -2.52
CA LEU A 59 8.81 -9.61 -1.94
C LEU A 59 8.58 -9.10 -0.52
N GLU A 60 9.60 -9.19 0.34
CA GLU A 60 9.49 -8.76 1.73
C GLU A 60 9.29 -7.25 1.87
N ALA A 61 9.96 -6.44 1.05
CA ALA A 61 9.80 -4.99 1.04
C ALA A 61 8.37 -4.59 0.64
N ALA A 62 7.85 -5.16 -0.46
CA ALA A 62 6.50 -4.86 -0.94
C ALA A 62 5.43 -5.29 0.07
N LYS A 63 5.56 -6.48 0.67
CA LYS A 63 4.68 -6.97 1.73
C LYS A 63 4.68 -6.04 2.95
N LYS A 64 5.85 -5.63 3.42
CA LYS A 64 5.98 -4.70 4.56
C LYS A 64 5.34 -3.34 4.26
N LYS A 65 5.55 -2.81 3.06
CA LYS A 65 4.93 -1.56 2.60
C LYS A 65 3.40 -1.66 2.60
N TYR A 66 2.84 -2.72 2.03
CA TYR A 66 1.39 -2.95 2.03
C TYR A 66 0.81 -3.03 3.45
N ILE A 67 1.44 -3.81 4.34
CA ILE A 67 1.00 -3.94 5.75
C ILE A 67 1.06 -2.59 6.47
N TYR A 68 2.11 -1.80 6.26
CA TYR A 68 2.24 -0.47 6.84
C TYR A 68 1.11 0.45 6.39
N LEU A 69 0.84 0.53 5.08
CA LEU A 69 -0.21 1.39 4.53
C LEU A 69 -1.61 0.93 4.98
N LEU A 70 -1.85 -0.37 5.11
CA LEU A 70 -3.09 -0.88 5.70
C LEU A 70 -3.29 -0.41 7.14
N LYS A 71 -2.23 -0.46 7.97
CA LYS A 71 -2.30 0.03 9.36
C LYS A 71 -2.55 1.53 9.41
N LEU A 72 -1.91 2.30 8.52
CA LEU A 72 -2.12 3.74 8.40
C LEU A 72 -3.57 4.05 8.00
N ALA A 73 -4.10 3.40 6.96
CA ALA A 73 -5.48 3.57 6.52
C ALA A 73 -6.50 3.30 7.63
N ARG A 74 -6.30 2.22 8.40
CA ARG A 74 -7.14 1.91 9.57
C ARG A 74 -7.07 2.98 10.65
N LYS A 75 -5.88 3.55 10.90
CA LYS A 75 -5.67 4.63 11.88
C LYS A 75 -6.39 5.92 11.47
N GLU A 76 -6.43 6.21 10.17
CA GLU A 76 -7.17 7.34 9.61
C GLU A 76 -8.68 7.05 9.48
N GLY A 77 -9.18 5.89 9.90
CA GLY A 77 -10.62 5.58 9.86
C GLY A 77 -11.15 5.19 8.46
N LEU A 78 -10.27 4.88 7.51
CA LEU A 78 -10.69 4.30 6.23
C LEU A 78 -11.32 2.93 6.46
N ARG A 79 -12.59 2.81 6.05
CA ARG A 79 -13.35 1.56 6.13
C ARG A 79 -12.87 0.58 5.06
N ASP A 80 -12.92 -0.71 5.40
CA ASP A 80 -12.45 -1.82 4.56
C ASP A 80 -13.02 -1.77 3.12
N ASN A 81 -14.27 -1.35 2.91
CA ASN A 81 -14.88 -1.30 1.57
C ASN A 81 -14.14 -0.38 0.57
N ARG A 82 -13.38 0.63 1.01
CA ARG A 82 -12.59 1.51 0.11
C ARG A 82 -11.24 0.90 -0.29
N ILE A 83 -10.80 -0.11 0.45
CA ILE A 83 -9.51 -0.78 0.31
C ILE A 83 -9.68 -2.17 -0.32
N LEU A 84 -10.82 -2.82 -0.05
CA LEU A 84 -11.23 -4.11 -0.56
C LEU A 84 -12.11 -3.94 -1.80
N GLU A 85 -11.53 -3.50 -2.92
CA GLU A 85 -12.15 -3.78 -4.23
C GLU A 85 -11.64 -5.12 -4.74
N GLU A 86 -12.33 -6.19 -4.37
CA GLU A 86 -12.23 -7.47 -5.07
C GLU A 86 -13.00 -7.34 -6.39
N LYS A 87 -12.30 -7.52 -7.52
CA LYS A 87 -12.89 -7.49 -8.87
C LYS A 87 -14.12 -8.41 -8.95
N LYS A 88 -15.32 -7.85 -8.78
CA LYS A 88 -16.60 -8.44 -9.23
C LYS A 88 -16.86 -8.26 -10.73
N GLN A 89 -15.80 -8.18 -11.56
CA GLN A 89 -15.93 -7.94 -13.01
C GLN A 89 -15.15 -8.94 -13.88
N ALA A 90 -14.71 -10.09 -13.36
CA ALA A 90 -14.08 -11.14 -14.17
C ALA A 90 -14.91 -12.44 -14.27
N THR A 91 -16.22 -12.37 -14.08
CA THR A 91 -17.14 -13.50 -14.35
C THR A 91 -18.31 -13.01 -15.21
N GLN A 92 -17.98 -12.55 -16.41
CA GLN A 92 -18.88 -12.44 -17.56
C GLN A 92 -18.00 -12.37 -18.81
N SER A 93 -17.56 -13.55 -19.27
CA SER A 93 -17.15 -13.84 -20.65
C SER A 93 -17.27 -15.34 -20.85
#